data_AF-A0A3D3YT50-F1
#
_entry.id   AF-A0A3D3YT50-F1
#
_cell.length_a   1.000
_cell.length_b   1.000
_cell.length_c   1.000
_cell.angle_alpha   90.00
_cell.angle_beta   90.00
_cell.angle_gamma   90.00
#
_symmetry.space_group_name_H-M   'P 1'
#
loop_
_entity.id
_entity.type
_entity.pdbx_description
1 polymer ?
#
loop_
_entity_poly.entity_id
_entity_poly.type
_entity_poly.pdbx_seq_one_letter_code
_entity_poly.pdbx_strand_id
1 'polypeptide(L)'
;VTIVGAETAASVIFAKEIKNAENPAETRAQRIKEYSDLYENPYCGAERGYIDDVIMPSDTRKVINRSLDILEDKNKDNKAFLAKPWRKYSNINL
;
A
#
# COMPACT_ATOMS: atom_id res chain seq x y z
N VAL A 1 -3.53 -1.38 2.34
CA VAL A 1 -2.77 -1.03 1.11
C VAL A 1 -3.08 -2.09 0.08
N THR A 2 -3.72 -1.72 -1.03
CA THR A 2 -4.17 -2.68 -2.06
C THR A 2 -3.86 -2.13 -3.45
N ILE A 3 -3.66 -3.02 -4.41
CA ILE A 3 -3.40 -2.66 -5.82
C ILE A 3 -4.69 -2.17 -6.49
N VAL A 4 -5.82 -2.78 -6.14
CA VAL A 4 -7.18 -2.48 -6.64
C VAL A 4 -8.20 -2.70 -5.52
N GLY A 5 -9.39 -2.13 -5.65
CA GLY A 5 -10.50 -2.36 -4.71
C GLY A 5 -11.04 -3.79 -4.79
N ALA A 6 -11.64 -4.27 -3.68
CA ALA A 6 -12.14 -5.64 -3.57
C ALA A 6 -13.15 -6.02 -4.66
N GLU A 7 -13.99 -5.09 -5.11
CA GLU A 7 -14.96 -5.35 -6.18
C GLU A 7 -14.29 -5.68 -7.52
N THR A 8 -13.27 -4.91 -7.90
CA THR A 8 -12.51 -5.14 -9.13
C THR A 8 -11.69 -6.42 -9.01
N ALA A 9 -11.06 -6.65 -7.86
CA ALA A 9 -10.31 -7.86 -7.59
C ALA A 9 -11.21 -9.10 -7.71
N ALA A 10 -12.39 -9.08 -7.10
CA ALA A 10 -13.30 -10.21 -7.13
C ALA A 10 -13.83 -10.52 -8.54
N SER A 11 -14.12 -9.48 -9.32
CA SER A 11 -14.61 -9.62 -10.69
C SER A 11 -13.58 -10.21 -11.66
N VAL A 12 -12.29 -10.06 -11.38
CA VAL A 12 -11.20 -10.58 -12.23
C VAL A 12 -10.68 -11.93 -11.71
N ILE A 13 -10.38 -12.02 -10.41
CA ILE A 13 -9.75 -13.20 -9.80
C ILE A 13 -10.75 -14.36 -9.69
N PHE A 14 -11.98 -14.08 -9.23
CA PHE A 14 -13.02 -15.10 -9.03
C PHE A 14 -14.01 -15.16 -10.21
N ALA A 15 -13.67 -14.57 -11.36
CA ALA A 15 -14.54 -14.49 -12.53
C ALA A 15 -15.13 -15.85 -12.96
N LYS A 16 -14.30 -16.90 -12.93
CA LYS A 16 -14.70 -18.27 -13.31
C LYS A 16 -15.63 -18.91 -12.27
N GLU A 17 -15.36 -18.71 -10.99
CA GLU A 17 -16.17 -19.26 -9.90
C GLU A 17 -17.55 -18.59 -9.86
N ILE A 18 -17.58 -17.26 -9.99
CA ILE A 18 -18.83 -16.49 -10.04
C ILE A 18 -19.68 -16.93 -11.24
N LYS A 19 -19.06 -17.20 -12.39
CA LYS A 19 -19.78 -17.62 -13.61
C LYS A 19 -20.36 -19.03 -13.52
N ASN A 20 -19.69 -19.94 -12.81
CA ASN A 20 -20.08 -21.34 -12.70
C ASN A 20 -20.93 -21.65 -11.46
N ALA A 21 -21.15 -20.67 -10.59
CA ALA A 21 -21.97 -20.84 -9.39
C ALA A 21 -23.46 -20.90 -9.71
N GLU A 22 -24.21 -21.64 -8.89
CA GLU A 22 -25.67 -21.71 -8.96
C GLU A 22 -26.32 -20.33 -8.71
N ASN A 23 -25.71 -19.53 -7.83
CA ASN A 23 -26.10 -18.15 -7.57
C ASN A 23 -24.89 -17.19 -7.73
N PRO A 24 -24.67 -16.64 -8.94
CA PRO A 24 -23.54 -15.75 -9.22
C PRO A 24 -23.51 -14.48 -8.38
N ALA A 25 -24.68 -13.89 -8.07
CA ALA A 25 -24.76 -12.64 -7.33
C ALA A 25 -24.33 -12.82 -5.87
N GLU A 26 -24.78 -13.90 -5.25
CA GLU A 26 -24.43 -14.26 -3.87
C GLU A 26 -22.95 -14.64 -3.75
N THR A 27 -22.46 -15.47 -4.67
CA THR A 27 -21.04 -15.88 -4.71
C THR A 27 -20.12 -14.67 -4.88
N ARG A 28 -20.50 -13.71 -5.75
CA ARG A 28 -19.76 -12.46 -5.92
C ARG A 28 -19.72 -11.65 -4.62
N ALA A 29 -20.86 -11.46 -3.94
CA ALA A 29 -20.91 -10.72 -2.69
C ALA A 29 -20.04 -11.36 -1.60
N GLN A 30 -20.07 -12.69 -1.50
CA GLN A 30 -19.25 -13.45 -0.57
C GLN A 30 -17.75 -13.27 -0.85
N ARG A 31 -17.33 -13.42 -2.12
CA ARG A 31 -15.93 -13.26 -2.52
C ARG A 31 -15.41 -11.84 -2.37
N ILE A 32 -16.26 -10.82 -2.59
CA ILE A 32 -15.90 -9.42 -2.32
C ILE A 32 -15.61 -9.23 -0.84
N LYS A 33 -16.50 -9.73 0.03
CA LYS A 33 -16.32 -9.61 1.48
C LYS A 33 -15.07 -10.32 1.96
N GLU A 34 -14.84 -11.55 1.50
CA GLU A 34 -13.64 -12.32 1.82
C GLU A 34 -12.36 -11.61 1.39
N TYR A 35 -12.34 -11.04 0.18
CA TYR A 35 -11.19 -10.28 -0.30
C TYR A 35 -10.96 -8.99 0.50
N SER A 36 -12.03 -8.28 0.83
CA SER A 36 -11.98 -7.07 1.66
C SER A 36 -11.40 -7.38 3.03
N ASP A 37 -11.94 -8.38 3.73
CA ASP A 37 -11.48 -8.77 5.06
C ASP A 37 -9.99 -9.17 5.07
N LEU A 38 -9.54 -9.90 4.04
CA LEU A 38 -8.17 -10.39 3.94
C LEU A 38 -7.17 -9.32 3.52
N TYR A 39 -7.52 -8.43 2.59
CA TYR A 39 -6.55 -7.55 1.92
C TYR A 39 -6.79 -6.05 2.12
N GLU A 40 -8.00 -5.61 2.46
CA GLU A 40 -8.31 -4.20 2.74
C GLU A 40 -7.95 -3.79 4.17
N ASN A 41 -6.86 -4.36 4.69
CA ASN A 41 -6.27 -3.99 5.97
C ASN A 41 -4.82 -3.49 5.75
N PRO A 42 -4.27 -2.72 6.71
CA PRO A 42 -2.89 -2.24 6.62
C PRO A 42 -1.85 -3.33 6.96
N TYR A 43 -2.26 -4.41 7.64
CA TYR A 43 -1.35 -5.42 8.20
C TYR A 43 -0.61 -6.20 7.12
N CYS A 44 -1.25 -6.54 6.00
CA CYS A 44 -0.57 -7.21 4.88
C CYS A 44 0.60 -6.38 4.31
N GLY A 45 0.52 -5.05 4.37
CA GLY A 45 1.61 -4.16 3.96
C GLY A 45 2.72 -4.07 5.00
N ALA A 46 2.35 -4.11 6.28
CA ALA A 46 3.29 -4.10 7.40
C ALA A 46 4.12 -5.39 7.47
N GLU A 47 3.51 -6.57 7.27
CA GLU A 47 4.21 -7.86 7.23
C GLU A 47 5.34 -7.91 6.19
N ARG A 48 5.18 -7.18 5.09
CA ARG A 48 6.15 -7.12 3.98
C ARG A 48 7.18 -6.00 4.15
N GLY A 49 7.07 -5.19 5.19
CA GLY A 49 7.94 -4.03 5.41
C GLY A 49 7.71 -2.87 4.43
N TYR A 50 6.55 -2.82 3.76
CA TYR A 50 6.18 -1.64 2.97
C TYR A 50 5.65 -0.50 3.84
N ILE A 51 5.15 -0.85 5.02
CA ILE A 51 4.70 0.08 6.06
C ILE A 51 5.56 -0.21 7.28
N ASP A 52 6.18 0.83 7.85
CA ASP A 52 7.04 0.67 9.02
C ASP A 52 6.25 0.32 10.29
N ASP A 53 5.06 0.92 10.49
CA ASP A 53 4.23 0.69 11.67
C ASP A 53 2.73 1.01 11.42
N VAL A 54 1.83 0.35 12.16
CA VAL A 54 0.39 0.62 12.18
C VAL A 54 0.05 1.27 13.53
N ILE A 55 -0.18 2.58 13.51
CA ILE A 55 -0.26 3.41 14.71
C ILE A 55 -1.70 3.84 15.03
N MET A 56 -1.94 4.22 16.28
CA MET A 56 -3.19 4.88 16.66
C MET A 56 -3.28 6.26 15.98
N PRO A 57 -4.45 6.69 15.47
CA PRO A 57 -4.57 7.99 14.80
C PRO A 57 -4.10 9.18 15.65
N SER A 58 -4.27 9.12 16.96
CA SER A 58 -3.80 10.14 17.92
C SER A 58 -2.28 10.27 18.00
N ASP A 59 -1.54 9.20 17.71
CA ASP A 59 -0.07 9.17 17.83
C ASP A 59 0.63 9.72 16.58
N THR A 60 -0.11 10.01 15.51
CA THR A 60 0.43 10.49 14.23
C THR A 60 1.43 11.64 14.42
N ARG A 61 1.09 12.66 15.22
CA ARG A 61 1.99 13.81 15.47
C ARG A 61 3.29 13.39 16.15
N LYS A 62 3.20 12.49 17.14
CA LYS A 62 4.35 11.99 17.90
C LYS A 62 5.30 11.22 16.99
N VAL A 63 4.76 10.35 16.13
CA VAL A 63 5.55 9.54 15.20
C VAL A 63 6.21 10.42 14.14
N ILE A 64 5.48 11.39 13.57
CA ILE A 64 6.05 12.34 12.60
C ILE A 64 7.22 13.10 13.22
N ASN A 65 7.06 13.69 14.41
CA ASN A 65 8.13 14.45 15.06
C ASN A 65 9.38 13.59 15.27
N ARG A 66 9.20 12.39 15.83
CA ARG A 66 10.31 11.44 16.04
C ARG A 66 11.00 11.06 14.73
N SER A 67 10.25 10.82 13.67
CA SER A 67 10.80 10.49 12.36
C SER A 67 11.59 11.67 11.77
N LEU A 68 11.12 12.90 11.95
CA LEU A 68 11.85 14.10 11.52
C LEU A 68 13.16 14.26 12.29
N ASP A 69 13.15 14.08 13.61
CA ASP A 69 14.36 14.16 14.45
C ASP A 69 15.42 13.13 14.01
N ILE A 70 15.01 11.89 13.69
CA ILE A 70 15.92 10.85 13.19
C ILE A 70 16.48 11.20 11.79
N LEU A 71 15.70 11.88 10.97
CA LEU A 71 16.05 12.20 9.58
C LEU A 71 16.75 13.56 9.43
N GLU A 72 16.98 14.31 10.51
CA GLU A 72 17.56 15.66 10.49
C GLU A 72 18.89 15.69 9.71
N ASP A 73 19.79 14.77 10.02
CA ASP A 73 21.14 14.72 9.45
C ASP A 73 21.25 13.82 8.20
N LYS A 74 20.13 13.34 7.66
CA LYS A 74 20.08 12.39 6.54
C LYS A 74 20.85 12.86 5.30
N ASN A 75 20.99 14.16 5.07
CA ASN A 75 21.67 14.72 3.90
C ASN A 75 22.96 15.49 4.21
N LYS A 76 23.42 15.49 5.46
CA LYS A 76 24.52 16.36 5.93
C LYS A 76 25.81 16.22 5.12
N ASP A 77 26.08 15.02 4.61
CA ASP A 77 27.30 14.70 3.87
C ASP A 77 27.07 14.35 2.38
N ASN A 78 25.87 14.54 1.83
CA ASN A 78 25.47 13.92 0.53
C ASN A 78 25.69 12.39 0.47
N LYS A 79 25.87 11.72 1.61
CA LYS A 79 26.20 10.29 1.69
C LYS A 79 24.98 9.38 1.77
N ALA A 80 23.87 9.80 2.40
CA ALA A 80 22.82 8.85 2.76
C ALA A 80 21.79 8.60 1.66
N PHE A 81 21.63 9.50 0.67
CA PHE A 81 20.63 9.35 -0.39
C PHE A 81 21.23 9.63 -1.75
N LEU A 82 21.71 8.56 -2.41
CA LEU A 82 21.96 8.46 -3.84
C LEU A 82 22.88 9.56 -4.37
N ALA A 83 24.15 9.22 -4.61
CA ALA A 83 24.91 9.88 -5.66
C ALA A 83 24.11 9.75 -6.97
N LYS A 84 23.23 10.72 -7.24
CA LYS A 84 22.48 10.75 -8.49
C LYS A 84 23.50 10.85 -9.60
N PRO A 85 23.40 10.06 -10.67
CA PRO A 85 24.25 10.23 -11.83
C PRO A 85 24.22 11.70 -12.27
N TRP A 86 25.39 12.28 -12.53
CA TRP A 86 25.48 13.68 -12.91
C TRP A 86 24.71 13.94 -14.20
N ARG A 87 23.90 15.01 -14.19
CA ARG A 87 23.12 15.48 -15.34
C ARG A 87 22.77 16.96 -15.15
N LYS A 88 22.59 17.71 -16.25
CA LYS A 88 22.20 19.14 -16.19
C LYS A 88 20.80 19.35 -15.63
N TYR A 89 19.84 18.54 -16.06
CA TYR A 89 18.47 18.49 -15.55
C TYR A 89 17.86 17.11 -15.86
N SER A 90 16.72 16.81 -15.24
CA SER A 90 15.97 15.58 -15.53
C SER A 90 14.92 15.87 -16.61
N ASN A 91 14.58 14.87 -17.43
CA ASN A 91 13.47 14.98 -18.39
C ASN A 91 12.18 14.49 -17.74
N ILE A 92 11.57 15.32 -16.89
CA ILE A 92 10.26 15.01 -16.31
C ILE A 92 9.18 15.10 -17.40
N ASN A 93 8.24 14.16 -17.42
CA ASN A 93 7.11 14.25 -18.36
C ASN A 93 6.32 15.53 -18.07
N LEU A 94 6.06 16.31 -19.13
CA LEU A 94 5.19 17.49 -19.12
C LEU A 94 3.73 17.11 -19.41
#